data_AF-A0A382H813-F1
#
_entry.id   AF-A0A382H813-F1
#
_cell.length_a   1.000
_cell.length_b   1.000
_cell.length_c   1.000
_cell.angle_alpha   90.00
_cell.angle_beta   90.00
_cell.angle_gamma   90.00
#
_symmetry.space_group_name_H-M   'P 1'
#
loop_
_entity.id
_entity.type
_entity.pdbx_description
1 polymer ?
#
loop_
_entity_poly.entity_id
_entity_poly.type
_entity_poly.pdbx_seq_one_letter_code
_entity_poly.pdbx_strand_id
1 'polypeptide(L)' 'VIGQACEFDYSGTQATRALKEEGYRVILINSNPATIMTDPELSDATYIEPITP' A
#
# COMPACT_ATOMS: atom_id res chain seq x y z
N VAL A 1 1.75 2.47 -20.21
CA VAL A 1 0.37 3.00 -20.15
C VAL A 1 0.36 4.13 -19.13
N ILE A 2 -0.08 5.33 -19.50
CA ILE A 2 -0.28 6.44 -18.55
C ILE A 2 -1.77 6.41 -18.19
N GLY A 3 -2.08 6.34 -16.89
CA GLY A 3 -3.45 6.13 -16.41
C GLY A 3 -3.53 5.41 -15.06
N GLN A 4 -2.39 4.97 -14.53
CA GLN A 4 -2.24 4.59 -13.12
C GLN A 4 -1.13 5.42 -12.51
N ALA A 5 -1.50 6.38 -11.67
CA ALA A 5 -0.58 7.29 -11.01
C ALA A 5 -0.89 7.35 -9.49
N CYS A 6 -0.69 8.53 -8.90
CA CYS A 6 -0.74 8.73 -7.45
C CYS A 6 -2.14 8.51 -6.84
N GLU A 7 -3.20 8.46 -7.64
CA GLU A 7 -4.55 8.14 -7.17
C GLU A 7 -4.62 6.78 -6.47
N PHE A 8 -3.84 5.79 -6.94
CA PHE A 8 -3.81 4.46 -6.33
C PHE A 8 -3.00 4.41 -5.04
N ASP A 9 -1.96 5.23 -4.92
CA ASP A 9 -1.23 5.41 -3.65
C ASP A 9 -2.14 6.05 -2.59
N TYR A 10 -2.91 7.07 -2.97
CA TYR A 10 -3.86 7.72 -2.07
C TYR A 10 -4.95 6.74 -1.59
N SER A 11 -5.57 5.98 -2.51
CA SER A 11 -6.56 4.97 -2.16
C SER A 11 -5.97 3.83 -1.33
N GLY A 12 -4.78 3.33 -1.67
CA GLY A 12 -4.10 2.27 -0.92
C GLY A 12 -3.72 2.70 0.50
N THR A 13 -3.27 3.94 0.66
CA THR A 13 -2.97 4.54 1.97
C THR A 13 -4.23 4.61 2.84
N GLN A 14 -5.35 5.07 2.28
CA GLN A 14 -6.62 5.11 3.02
C GLN A 14 -7.13 3.73 3.41
N ALA A 15 -7.04 2.76 2.51
CA ALA A 15 -7.45 1.37 2.79
C ALA A 15 -6.64 0.78 3.94
N THR A 16 -5.31 0.97 3.93
CA THR A 16 -4.41 0.49 4.98
C THR A 16 -4.78 1.08 6.34
N ARG A 17 -5.06 2.39 6.40
CA ARG A 17 -5.48 3.07 7.63
C ARG A 17 -6.82 2.55 8.16
N ALA A 18 -7.83 2.46 7.28
CA ALA A 18 -9.16 1.98 7.67
C ALA A 18 -9.12 0.55 8.23
N LEU A 19 -8.39 -0.35 7.56
CA LEU A 19 -8.25 -1.74 8.02
C LEU A 19 -7.51 -1.84 9.36
N LYS A 20 -6.47 -1.02 9.58
CA LYS A 20 -5.79 -0.97 10.88
C LYS A 20 -6.67 -0.41 12.00
N GLU A 21 -7.47 0.62 11.71
CA GLU A 21 -8.45 1.17 12.66
C GLU A 21 -9.51 0.14 13.06
N GLU A 22 -9.89 -0.76 12.14
CA GLU A 22 -10.78 -1.90 12.40
C GLU A 22 -10.08 -3.09 13.11
N GLY A 23 -8.77 -2.99 13.38
CA GLY A 23 -8.00 -4.00 14.10
C GLY A 23 -7.54 -5.18 13.24
N TYR A 24 -7.57 -5.06 11.91
CA TYR A 24 -7.00 -6.07 11.03
C TYR A 24 -5.48 -5.99 11.02
N ARG A 25 -4.85 -7.15 10.84
CA ARG A 25 -3.46 -7.22 10.41
C ARG A 25 -3.38 -6.95 8.91
N VAL A 26 -2.67 -5.91 8.51
CA VAL A 26 -2.54 -5.48 7.12
C VAL A 26 -1.16 -5.85 6.58
N ILE A 27 -1.13 -6.59 5.48
CA ILE A 27 0.08 -6.92 4.73
C ILE A 27 -0.03 -6.24 3.37
N LEU A 28 0.96 -5.43 3.03
CA LEU A 28 0.98 -4.63 1.81
C LEU A 28 2.07 -5.12 0.86
N ILE A 29 1.73 -5.27 -0.42
CA ILE A 29 2.69 -5.50 -1.49
C ILE A 29 2.53 -4.40 -2.55
N ASN A 30 3.63 -3.74 -2.88
CA ASN A 30 3.67 -2.75 -3.95
C ASN A 30 5.09 -2.63 -4.50
N SER A 31 5.27 -2.75 -5.81
CA SER A 31 6.59 -2.64 -6.44
C SER A 31 7.11 -1.21 -6.56
N ASN A 32 6.29 -0.19 -6.30
CA ASN A 32 6.70 1.21 -6.39
C ASN A 32 7.20 1.73 -5.03
N PRO A 33 8.51 1.99 -4.84
CA PRO A 33 9.04 2.49 -3.56
C PRO A 33 8.72 3.96 -3.30
N ALA A 34 8.28 4.72 -4.32
CA ALA A 34 7.98 6.13 -4.21
C ALA A 34 6.49 6.39 -3.90
N THR A 35 5.94 5.65 -2.93
CA THR A 35 4.53 5.77 -2.51
C THR A 35 4.41 5.91 -0.99
N ILE A 36 3.39 6.60 -0.53
CA ILE A 36 3.08 6.72 0.90
C ILE A 36 2.65 5.36 1.45
N MET A 37 1.89 4.57 0.68
CA MET A 37 1.40 3.27 1.13
C MET A 37 2.52 2.25 1.42
N THR A 38 3.74 2.47 0.89
CA THR A 38 4.92 1.63 1.18
C THR A 38 5.73 2.09 2.40
N ASP A 39 5.26 3.08 3.15
CA ASP A 39 5.87 3.43 4.44
C ASP A 39 5.78 2.24 5.42
N PRO A 40 6.90 1.80 6.03
CA PRO A 40 6.90 0.70 7.00
C PRO A 40 5.98 0.90 8.21
N GLU A 41 5.63 2.15 8.56
CA GLU A 41 4.74 2.44 9.68
C GLU A 41 3.25 2.22 9.31
N LEU A 42 2.94 2.21 8.02
CA LEU A 42 1.56 2.19 7.55
C LEU A 42 0.94 0.80 7.65
N SER A 43 1.67 -0.28 7.35
CA SER A 43 1.17 -1.67 7.40
C SER A 43 1.94 -2.52 8.43
N ASP A 44 1.44 -3.71 8.79
CA ASP A 44 2.17 -4.61 9.71
C ASP A 44 3.33 -5.33 9.02
N ALA A 45 3.25 -5.49 7.70
CA ALA A 45 4.33 -6.01 6.87
C ALA A 45 4.21 -5.43 5.46
N THR A 46 5.24 -4.69 5.05
CA THR A 46 5.34 -4.09 3.71
C THR A 46 6.37 -4.84 2.87
N TYR A 47 5.97 -5.30 1.68
CA TYR A 47 6.83 -5.92 0.69
C TYR A 47 6.95 -5.04 -0.55
N ILE A 48 8.17 -4.58 -0.83
CA ILE A 48 8.48 -3.83 -2.06
C ILE A 48 9.01 -4.82 -3.09
N GLU A 49 8.09 -5.55 -3.71
CA GLU A 49 8.38 -6.68 -4.61
C GLU A 49 7.50 -6.61 -5.87
N PRO A 50 7.90 -7.26 -6.98
CA PRO A 50 7.08 -7.34 -8.19
C PRO A 50 5.69 -7.91 -7.91
N ILE A 51 4.64 -7.28 -8.47
CA ILE A 51 3.28 -7.82 -8.43
C ILE A 51 3.11 -8.75 -9.64
N THR A 52 3.33 -10.04 -9.41
CA THR A 52 3.12 -11.11 -10.40
C THR A 52 2.18 -12.18 -9.83
N PRO A 53 1.33 -12.83 -10.67
CA PRO A 53 0.48 -13.94 -10.24
C PRO A 53 1.25 -15.17 -9.74
#